data_AF-A0A2D4P4Q8-F1
#
_entry.id   AF-A0A2D4P4Q8-F1
#
_cell.length_a   1.000
_cell.length_b   1.000
_cell.length_c   1.000
_cell.angle_alpha   90.00
_cell.angle_beta   90.00
_cell.angle_gamma   90.00
#
_symmetry.space_group_name_H-M   'P 1'
#
loop_
_entity.id
_entity.type
_entity.pdbx_description
1 polymer ?
#
loop_
_entity_poly.entity_id
_entity_poly.type
_entity_poly.pdbx_seq_one_letter_code
_entity_poly.pdbx_strand_id
1 'polypeptide(L)'
;MFCISLCFWKAVDEFYSKLESQKIDLKALQQEKQALKKLENVRKDHEYRLKALHQAQEIDKVKGELVEMNLEIVDRAIQVVRSALANQIDWTEIGVIVKEAQAQGDPVASAIKELKLQTNHITMFLKNPYVISEEDDDKEDDEEKPKAEVVEESKGKKKKKKVKQH
;
A
#
# COMPACT_ATOMS: atom_id res chain seq x y z
N MET A 1 47.91 -7.64 -59.70
CA MET A 1 47.44 -6.45 -58.95
C MET A 1 45.93 -6.48 -58.69
N PHE A 2 45.08 -6.78 -59.70
CA PHE A 2 43.61 -6.83 -59.54
C PHE A 2 43.07 -7.89 -58.54
N CYS A 3 43.71 -9.05 -58.42
CA CYS A 3 43.23 -10.13 -57.54
C CYS A 3 43.41 -9.84 -56.02
N ILE A 4 44.46 -9.10 -55.66
CA ILE A 4 44.75 -8.73 -54.25
C ILE A 4 43.73 -7.70 -53.75
N SER A 5 43.32 -6.75 -54.61
CA SER A 5 42.30 -5.78 -54.25
C SER A 5 40.93 -6.47 -54.04
N LEU A 6 40.56 -7.42 -54.90
CA LEU A 6 39.30 -8.17 -54.77
C LEU A 6 39.21 -8.98 -53.47
N CYS A 7 40.31 -9.58 -53.00
CA CYS A 7 40.28 -10.32 -51.73
C CYS A 7 40.18 -9.40 -50.51
N PHE A 8 40.79 -8.21 -50.56
CA PHE A 8 40.69 -7.22 -49.50
C PHE A 8 39.27 -6.68 -49.37
N TRP A 9 38.64 -6.28 -50.47
CA TRP A 9 37.25 -5.80 -50.47
C TRP A 9 36.28 -6.86 -49.93
N LYS A 10 36.48 -8.13 -50.30
CA LYS A 10 35.67 -9.24 -49.78
C LYS A 10 35.87 -9.48 -48.29
N ALA A 11 37.11 -9.41 -47.80
CA ALA A 11 37.41 -9.56 -46.37
C ALA A 11 36.82 -8.41 -45.53
N VAL A 12 36.83 -7.18 -46.06
CA VAL A 12 36.24 -6.00 -45.41
C VAL A 12 34.71 -6.14 -45.33
N ASP A 13 34.05 -6.51 -46.43
CA ASP A 13 32.59 -6.72 -46.47
C ASP A 13 32.14 -7.81 -45.49
N GLU A 14 32.86 -8.93 -45.44
CA GLU A 14 32.57 -10.02 -44.50
C GLU A 14 32.79 -9.61 -43.04
N PHE A 15 33.83 -8.83 -42.76
CA PHE A 15 34.10 -8.32 -41.42
C PHE A 15 32.99 -7.39 -40.93
N TYR A 16 32.56 -6.43 -41.75
CA TYR A 16 31.48 -5.51 -41.37
C TYR A 16 30.12 -6.22 -41.29
N SER A 17 29.86 -7.20 -42.16
CA SER A 17 28.66 -8.04 -42.09
C SER A 17 28.56 -8.79 -40.75
N LYS A 18 29.67 -9.39 -40.29
CA LYS A 18 29.73 -10.10 -39.00
C LYS A 18 29.59 -9.13 -37.81
N LEU A 19 30.22 -7.96 -37.88
CA LEU A 19 30.14 -6.93 -36.84
C LEU A 19 28.71 -6.38 -36.71
N GLU A 20 28.02 -6.15 -37.82
CA GLU A 20 26.62 -5.74 -37.82
C GLU A 20 25.70 -6.83 -37.28
N SER A 21 25.91 -8.09 -37.66
CA SER A 21 25.16 -9.23 -37.13
C SER A 21 25.26 -9.30 -35.60
N GLN A 22 26.48 -9.25 -35.05
CA GLN A 22 26.69 -9.27 -33.59
C GLN A 22 25.99 -8.10 -32.88
N LYS A 23 26.00 -6.91 -33.50
CA LYS A 23 25.32 -5.73 -32.96
C LYS A 23 23.79 -5.89 -32.97
N ILE A 24 23.24 -6.56 -33.97
CA ILE A 24 21.80 -6.88 -34.05
C ILE A 24 21.46 -7.90 -32.96
N ASP A 25 22.26 -8.95 -32.80
CA ASP A 25 22.04 -9.99 -31.79
C ASP A 25 22.04 -9.40 -30.37
N LEU A 26 23.00 -8.53 -30.04
CA LEU A 26 23.05 -7.84 -28.75
C LEU A 26 21.81 -6.97 -28.50
N LYS A 27 21.30 -6.29 -29.53
CA LYS A 27 20.07 -5.50 -29.42
C LYS A 27 18.85 -6.39 -29.21
N ALA A 28 18.75 -7.51 -29.92
CA ALA A 28 17.66 -8.47 -29.76
C ALA A 28 17.65 -9.04 -28.33
N LEU A 29 18.80 -9.49 -27.82
CA LEU A 29 18.94 -9.96 -26.43
C LEU A 29 18.58 -8.89 -25.40
N GLN A 30 18.94 -7.63 -25.65
CA GLN A 30 18.61 -6.54 -24.75
C GLN A 30 17.10 -6.25 -24.73
N GLN A 31 16.44 -6.28 -25.89
CA GLN A 31 14.99 -6.12 -25.99
C GLN A 31 14.24 -7.25 -25.29
N GLU A 32 14.70 -8.50 -25.47
CA GLU A 32 14.14 -9.67 -24.79
C GLU A 32 14.27 -9.53 -23.26
N LYS A 33 15.46 -9.21 -22.75
CA LYS A 33 15.69 -8.97 -21.31
C LYS A 33 14.78 -7.87 -20.76
N GLN A 34 14.59 -6.78 -21.51
CA GLN A 34 13.70 -5.70 -21.09
C GLN A 34 12.23 -6.14 -21.07
N ALA A 35 11.79 -6.93 -22.07
CA ALA A 35 10.43 -7.47 -22.10
C ALA A 35 10.19 -8.43 -20.92
N LEU A 36 11.12 -9.34 -20.65
CA LEU A 36 11.04 -10.25 -19.51
C LEU A 36 11.04 -9.50 -18.17
N LYS A 37 11.90 -8.49 -18.01
CA LYS A 37 11.92 -7.67 -16.79
C LYS A 37 10.60 -6.94 -16.56
N LYS A 38 9.97 -6.41 -17.62
CA LYS A 38 8.65 -5.77 -17.49
C LYS A 38 7.59 -6.77 -17.06
N LEU A 39 7.58 -7.96 -17.65
CA LEU A 39 6.63 -9.02 -17.28
C LEU A 39 6.81 -9.44 -15.82
N GLU A 40 8.05 -9.63 -15.38
CA GLU A 40 8.36 -9.99 -13.99
C GLU A 40 7.97 -8.90 -13.00
N ASN A 41 8.18 -7.62 -13.35
CA ASN A 41 7.75 -6.51 -12.51
C ASN A 41 6.23 -6.48 -12.33
N VAL A 42 5.46 -6.70 -13.41
CA VAL A 42 3.99 -6.77 -13.33
C VAL A 42 3.54 -7.94 -12.48
N ARG A 43 4.20 -9.10 -12.63
CA ARG A 43 3.91 -10.28 -11.81
C ARG A 43 4.11 -9.98 -10.33
N LYS A 44 5.26 -9.42 -9.96
CA LYS A 44 5.59 -9.08 -8.57
C LYS A 44 4.65 -8.04 -7.97
N ASP A 45 4.28 -7.02 -8.76
CA ASP A 45 3.29 -6.02 -8.33
C ASP A 45 1.95 -6.66 -7.99
N HIS A 46 1.46 -7.56 -8.85
CA HIS A 46 0.22 -8.28 -8.60
C HIS A 46 0.32 -9.22 -7.40
N GLU A 47 1.41 -9.95 -7.25
CA GLU A 47 1.64 -10.80 -6.07
C GLU A 47 1.68 -9.97 -4.78
N TYR A 48 2.33 -8.81 -4.79
CA TYR A 48 2.35 -7.89 -3.65
C TYR A 48 0.96 -7.35 -3.33
N ARG A 49 0.23 -6.86 -4.33
CA ARG A 49 -1.12 -6.34 -4.15
C ARG A 49 -2.08 -7.40 -3.64
N LEU A 50 -1.97 -8.63 -4.13
CA LEU A 50 -2.77 -9.76 -3.63
C LEU A 50 -2.45 -10.07 -2.17
N LYS A 51 -1.18 -10.09 -1.78
CA LYS A 51 -0.77 -10.31 -0.38
C LYS A 51 -1.30 -9.20 0.53
N ALA A 52 -1.16 -7.94 0.14
CA ALA A 52 -1.67 -6.81 0.92
C ALA A 52 -3.20 -6.88 1.07
N LEU A 53 -3.92 -7.21 0.00
CA LEU A 53 -5.38 -7.39 0.06
C LEU A 53 -5.77 -8.56 0.99
N HIS A 54 -5.05 -9.68 0.91
CA HIS A 54 -5.31 -10.82 1.79
C HIS A 54 -5.05 -10.49 3.26
N GLN A 55 -3.98 -9.74 3.57
CA GLN A 55 -3.69 -9.29 4.94
C GLN A 55 -4.79 -8.36 5.46
N ALA A 56 -5.23 -7.39 4.65
CA ALA A 56 -6.33 -6.50 5.01
C ALA A 56 -7.62 -7.29 5.26
N GLN A 57 -7.93 -8.27 4.41
CA GLN A 57 -9.09 -9.15 4.59
C GLN A 57 -9.02 -9.94 5.90
N GLU A 58 -7.87 -10.50 6.24
CA GLU A 58 -7.72 -11.26 7.49
C GLU A 58 -7.92 -10.37 8.72
N ILE A 59 -7.35 -9.16 8.69
CA ILE A 59 -7.55 -8.16 9.75
C ILE A 59 -9.04 -7.81 9.89
N ASP A 60 -9.73 -7.56 8.77
CA ASP A 60 -11.15 -7.20 8.79
C ASP A 60 -12.04 -8.35 9.22
N LYS A 61 -11.66 -9.59 8.90
CA LYS A 61 -12.33 -10.79 9.39
C LYS A 61 -12.22 -10.90 10.91
N VAL A 62 -11.02 -10.76 11.46
CA VAL A 62 -10.80 -10.78 12.92
C VAL A 62 -11.55 -9.64 13.61
N LYS A 63 -11.57 -8.43 13.03
CA LYS A 63 -12.40 -7.32 13.53
C LYS A 63 -13.88 -7.68 13.54
N GLY A 64 -14.39 -8.29 12.48
CA GLY A 64 -15.77 -8.76 12.39
C GLY A 64 -16.09 -9.79 13.46
N GLU A 65 -15.24 -10.80 13.63
CA GLU A 65 -15.37 -11.83 14.68
C GLU A 65 -15.39 -11.19 16.08
N LEU A 66 -14.53 -10.19 16.35
CA LEU A 66 -14.54 -9.46 17.63
C LEU A 66 -15.84 -8.67 17.84
N VAL A 67 -16.41 -8.09 16.78
CA VAL A 67 -17.72 -7.41 16.85
C VAL A 67 -18.82 -8.42 17.14
N GLU A 68 -18.82 -9.58 16.47
CA GLU A 68 -19.81 -10.65 16.69
C GLU A 68 -19.77 -11.19 18.12
N MET A 69 -18.59 -11.32 18.72
CA MET A 69 -18.45 -11.75 20.11
C MET A 69 -18.93 -10.70 21.12
N ASN A 70 -18.83 -9.40 20.78
CA ASN A 70 -19.14 -8.29 21.68
C ASN A 70 -20.40 -7.51 21.26
N LEU A 71 -21.31 -8.13 20.50
CA LEU A 71 -22.49 -7.47 19.93
C LEU A 71 -23.28 -6.66 20.94
N GLU A 72 -23.56 -7.23 22.11
CA GLU A 72 -24.37 -6.56 23.15
C GLU A 72 -23.72 -5.29 23.70
N ILE A 73 -22.39 -5.22 23.73
CA ILE A 73 -21.65 -4.05 24.22
C ILE A 73 -21.62 -2.99 23.12
N VAL A 74 -21.37 -3.41 21.88
CA VAL A 74 -21.32 -2.53 20.70
C VAL A 74 -22.68 -1.87 20.45
N ASP A 75 -23.77 -2.66 20.45
CA ASP A 75 -25.12 -2.13 20.22
C ASP A 75 -25.55 -1.16 21.32
N ARG A 76 -25.23 -1.47 22.58
CA ARG A 76 -25.49 -0.55 23.69
C ARG A 76 -24.71 0.75 23.55
N ALA A 77 -23.42 0.68 23.21
CA ALA A 77 -22.61 1.87 22.98
C ALA A 77 -23.20 2.74 21.85
N ILE A 78 -23.60 2.13 20.73
CA ILE A 78 -24.25 2.82 19.61
C ILE A 78 -25.55 3.48 20.09
N GLN A 79 -26.37 2.79 20.87
CA GLN A 79 -27.63 3.32 21.37
C GLN A 79 -27.43 4.51 22.31
N VAL A 80 -26.46 4.44 23.22
CA VAL A 80 -26.11 5.53 24.15
C VAL A 80 -25.61 6.76 23.40
N VAL A 81 -24.71 6.58 22.42
CA VAL A 81 -24.23 7.74 21.65
C VAL A 81 -25.36 8.32 20.79
N ARG A 82 -26.19 7.49 20.16
CA ARG A 82 -27.34 7.97 19.38
C ARG A 82 -28.36 8.72 20.24
N SER A 83 -28.64 8.25 21.46
CA SER A 83 -29.56 8.94 22.35
C SER A 83 -29.00 10.28 22.83
N ALA A 84 -27.69 10.35 23.14
CA ALA A 84 -27.02 11.60 23.47
C ALA A 84 -27.07 12.61 22.32
N LEU A 85 -26.84 12.16 21.08
CA LEU A 85 -26.97 12.99 19.89
C LEU A 85 -28.42 13.44 19.64
N ALA A 86 -29.41 12.57 19.86
CA ALA A 86 -30.82 12.93 19.75
C ALA A 86 -31.24 13.99 20.77
N ASN A 87 -30.60 13.99 21.95
CA ASN A 87 -30.76 14.99 22.99
C ASN A 87 -29.95 16.28 22.74
N GLN A 88 -29.35 16.44 21.55
CA GLN A 88 -28.56 17.62 21.16
C GLN A 88 -27.35 17.88 22.08
N ILE A 89 -26.81 16.83 22.68
CA ILE A 89 -25.58 16.91 23.49
C ILE A 89 -24.38 16.99 22.53
N ASP A 90 -23.52 17.98 22.73
CA ASP A 90 -22.32 18.15 21.94
C ASP A 90 -21.30 17.04 22.23
N TRP A 91 -20.57 16.61 21.20
CA TRP A 91 -19.59 15.52 21.32
C TRP A 91 -18.51 15.73 22.38
N THR A 92 -18.14 16.98 22.66
CA THR A 92 -17.21 17.32 23.75
C THR A 92 -17.81 16.95 25.11
N GLU A 93 -19.11 17.20 25.31
CA GLU A 93 -19.83 16.82 26.52
C GLU A 93 -20.06 15.30 26.57
N ILE A 94 -20.38 14.66 25.44
CA ILE A 94 -20.46 13.19 25.34
C ILE A 94 -19.13 12.56 25.79
N GLY A 95 -17.99 13.12 25.38
CA GLY A 95 -16.67 12.66 25.82
C GLY A 95 -16.44 12.79 27.32
N VAL A 96 -16.97 13.85 27.96
CA VAL A 96 -16.91 14.02 29.42
C VAL A 96 -17.80 12.99 30.12
N ILE A 97 -19.02 12.80 29.65
CA ILE A 97 -19.97 11.81 30.19
C ILE A 97 -19.40 10.40 30.09
N VAL A 98 -18.79 10.04 28.96
CA VAL A 98 -18.14 8.73 28.78
C VAL A 98 -16.97 8.55 29.75
N LYS A 99 -16.14 9.57 29.98
CA LYS A 99 -15.05 9.51 30.96
C LYS A 99 -15.56 9.36 32.39
N GLU A 100 -16.66 10.01 32.73
CA GLU A 100 -17.30 9.87 34.03
C GLU A 100 -17.86 8.44 34.22
N ALA A 101 -18.55 7.91 33.21
CA ALA A 101 -19.06 6.54 33.22
C ALA A 101 -17.92 5.49 33.27
N GLN A 102 -16.78 5.76 32.63
CA GLN A 102 -15.56 4.97 32.76
C GLN A 102 -15.04 4.96 34.21
N ALA A 103 -14.99 6.13 34.86
CA ALA A 103 -14.57 6.22 36.26
C ALA A 103 -15.55 5.51 37.22
N GLN A 104 -16.83 5.42 36.85
CA GLN A 104 -17.85 4.65 37.56
C GLN A 104 -17.78 3.13 37.28
N GLY A 105 -16.94 2.70 36.33
CA GLY A 105 -16.74 1.29 36.01
C GLY A 105 -17.83 0.69 35.11
N ASP A 106 -18.52 1.50 34.31
CA ASP A 106 -19.48 0.98 33.32
C ASP A 106 -18.72 0.16 32.25
N PRO A 107 -19.06 -1.12 32.03
CA PRO A 107 -18.40 -1.96 31.03
C PRO A 107 -18.56 -1.43 29.61
N VAL A 108 -19.66 -0.75 29.29
CA VAL A 108 -19.89 -0.19 27.94
C VAL A 108 -19.01 1.03 27.71
N ALA A 109 -18.94 1.93 28.69
CA ALA A 109 -18.08 3.12 28.62
C ALA A 109 -16.59 2.75 28.61
N SER A 110 -16.21 1.72 29.36
CA SER A 110 -14.84 1.19 29.40
C SER A 110 -14.37 0.64 28.05
N ALA A 111 -15.29 0.17 27.22
CA ALA A 111 -14.99 -0.28 25.86
C ALA A 111 -14.81 0.90 24.87
N ILE A 112 -15.19 2.13 25.20
CA ILE A 112 -15.04 3.29 24.31
C ILE A 112 -13.67 3.92 24.53
N LYS A 113 -12.78 3.85 23.54
CA LYS A 113 -11.43 4.42 23.63
C LYS A 113 -11.39 5.90 23.25
N GLU A 114 -12.01 6.25 22.13
CA GLU A 114 -11.97 7.61 21.59
C GLU A 114 -13.20 7.92 20.73
N LEU A 115 -13.67 9.18 20.79
CA LEU A 115 -14.73 9.72 19.93
C LEU A 115 -14.12 10.64 18.88
N LYS A 116 -14.26 10.31 17.60
CA LYS A 116 -13.77 11.12 16.47
C LYS A 116 -14.88 12.00 15.91
N LEU A 117 -14.91 13.24 16.38
CA LEU A 117 -15.94 14.24 16.05
C LEU A 117 -16.03 14.56 14.55
N GLN A 118 -14.89 14.73 13.91
CA GLN A 118 -14.82 15.22 12.52
C GLN A 118 -15.39 14.23 11.51
N THR A 119 -15.28 12.93 11.80
CA THR A 119 -15.71 11.86 10.88
C THR A 119 -16.98 11.17 11.36
N ASN A 120 -17.55 11.53 12.52
CA ASN A 120 -18.68 10.82 13.13
C ASN A 120 -18.38 9.32 13.34
N HIS A 121 -17.23 9.02 13.96
CA HIS A 121 -16.81 7.65 14.26
C HIS A 121 -16.54 7.49 15.77
N ILE A 122 -16.88 6.31 16.29
CA ILE A 122 -16.57 5.88 17.66
C ILE A 122 -15.51 4.79 17.55
N THR A 123 -14.41 4.92 18.30
CA THR A 123 -13.38 3.89 18.38
C THR A 123 -13.60 3.08 19.65
N MET A 124 -13.83 1.77 19.48
CA MET A 124 -14.04 0.85 20.60
C MET A 124 -12.87 -0.12 20.75
N PHE A 125 -12.57 -0.49 21.99
CA PHE A 125 -11.62 -1.53 22.34
C PHE A 125 -12.40 -2.80 22.70
N LEU A 126 -12.45 -3.75 21.76
CA LEU A 126 -13.16 -5.01 21.92
C LEU A 126 -12.17 -6.11 22.30
N LYS A 127 -12.41 -6.77 23.43
CA LYS A 127 -11.63 -7.92 23.90
C LYS A 127 -12.34 -9.21 23.52
N ASN A 128 -11.59 -10.30 23.32
CA ASN A 128 -12.19 -11.62 23.14
C ASN A 128 -12.57 -12.18 24.52
N PRO A 129 -13.86 -12.40 24.85
CA PRO A 129 -14.28 -12.88 26.17
C PRO A 129 -13.82 -14.31 26.50
N TYR A 130 -13.41 -15.08 25.48
CA TYR A 130 -13.00 -16.48 25.61
C TYR A 130 -11.48 -16.66 25.71
N VAL A 131 -10.71 -15.59 25.50
CA VAL A 131 -9.27 -15.59 25.73
C VAL A 131 -9.05 -15.12 27.16
N ILE A 132 -8.96 -16.08 28.08
CA ILE A 132 -8.50 -15.82 29.45
C ILE A 132 -7.02 -15.47 29.33
N SER A 133 -6.70 -14.18 29.38
CA SER A 133 -5.34 -13.66 29.31
C SER A 133 -4.59 -13.97 30.60
N GLU A 134 -3.84 -15.06 30.62
CA GLU A 134 -2.49 -14.98 31.15
C GLU A 134 -1.65 -14.43 30.00
N GLU A 135 -0.91 -13.33 30.22
CA GLU A 135 -0.15 -12.54 29.23
C GLU A 135 -0.93 -11.35 28.64
N ASP A 136 -0.96 -10.26 29.43
CA ASP A 136 -0.88 -8.90 28.89
C ASP A 136 0.40 -8.82 28.05
N ASP A 137 0.27 -8.90 26.72
CA ASP A 137 1.36 -8.56 25.81
C ASP A 137 0.86 -7.46 24.87
N ASP A 138 1.34 -6.26 25.16
CA ASP A 138 1.19 -5.03 24.39
C ASP A 138 1.60 -5.27 22.93
N LYS A 139 0.65 -5.67 22.09
CA LYS A 139 0.80 -5.55 20.64
C LYS A 139 0.52 -4.11 20.27
N GLU A 140 1.55 -3.28 20.44
CA GLU A 140 1.65 -1.98 19.78
C GLU A 140 1.37 -2.16 18.29
N ASP A 141 0.46 -1.32 17.81
CA ASP A 141 -0.01 -1.16 16.44
C ASP A 141 1.16 -0.69 15.56
N ASP A 142 1.97 -1.64 15.09
CA ASP A 142 3.06 -1.37 14.14
C ASP A 142 2.45 -1.20 12.73
N GLU A 143 1.94 -0.01 12.46
CA GLU A 143 1.73 0.48 11.10
C GLU A 143 3.09 0.62 10.38
N GLU A 144 3.65 -0.50 9.92
CA GLU A 144 4.73 -0.49 8.93
C GLU A 144 4.17 0.02 7.59
N LYS A 145 4.25 1.34 7.40
CA LYS A 145 4.13 1.98 6.09
C LYS A 145 5.17 1.38 5.14
N PRO A 146 4.79 0.76 4.01
CA PRO A 146 5.77 0.31 3.03
C PRO A 146 6.40 1.56 2.39
N LYS A 147 7.69 1.76 2.64
CA LYS A 147 8.52 2.75 1.93
C LYS A 147 8.52 2.42 0.44
N ALA A 148 7.77 3.20 -0.33
CA ALA A 148 7.89 3.22 -1.78
C ALA A 148 9.28 3.76 -2.17
N GLU A 149 10.16 2.89 -2.64
CA GLU A 149 11.39 3.29 -3.32
C GLU A 149 11.03 4.01 -4.63
N VAL A 150 11.27 5.32 -4.63
CA VAL A 150 11.17 6.18 -5.81
C VAL A 150 12.35 5.84 -6.72
N VAL A 151 12.08 5.15 -7.83
CA VAL A 151 13.03 5.04 -8.94
C VAL A 151 13.00 6.35 -9.73
N GLU A 152 13.97 7.21 -9.42
CA GLU A 152 14.37 8.39 -10.20
C GLU A 152 14.93 7.96 -11.56
N GLU A 153 14.16 8.18 -12.64
CA GLU A 153 14.72 8.36 -13.99
C GLU A 153 14.07 9.59 -14.64
N SER A 154 14.71 10.75 -14.48
CA SER A 154 14.38 11.97 -15.21
C SER A 154 15.61 12.62 -15.84
N LYS A 155 15.94 12.26 -17.09
CA LYS A 155 16.71 13.14 -18.01
C LYS A 155 16.18 13.10 -19.44
N GLY A 156 15.07 13.80 -19.66
CA GLY A 156 14.68 14.28 -20.98
C GLY A 156 15.44 15.57 -21.33
N LYS A 157 16.31 15.54 -22.36
CA LYS A 157 16.81 16.77 -23.01
C LYS A 157 15.78 17.28 -24.02
N LYS A 158 15.02 18.30 -23.62
CA LYS A 158 14.14 19.11 -24.50
C LYS A 158 14.96 19.93 -25.50
N LYS A 159 14.46 19.91 -26.74
CA LYS A 159 14.70 20.85 -27.86
C LYS A 159 14.85 22.31 -27.40
N LYS A 160 15.89 23.01 -27.88
CA LYS A 160 15.90 24.47 -28.00
C LYS A 160 15.65 24.84 -29.48
N LYS A 161 14.40 25.18 -29.80
CA LYS A 161 14.05 26.06 -30.93
C LYS A 161 14.03 27.50 -30.40
N LYS A 162 14.81 28.40 -30.99
CA LYS A 162 14.62 29.88 -30.98
C LYS A 162 15.16 30.35 -32.33
N VAL A 163 14.29 30.54 -33.34
CA VAL A 163 13.53 31.76 -33.69
C VAL A 163 14.43 32.83 -34.31
N LYS A 164 14.17 33.05 -35.61
CA LYS A 164 14.34 34.24 -36.46
C LYS A 164 15.00 35.47 -35.83
N GLN A 165 15.99 36.01 -36.53
CA GLN A 165 16.19 37.45 -36.65
C GLN A 165 16.44 37.83 -38.11
N HIS A 166 16.09 39.07 -38.36
CA HIS A 166 15.82 39.79 -39.60
C HIS A 166 17.06 40.05 -40.46
#